data_AF-A0A3C0K5J2-F1
#
_entry.id   AF-A0A3C0K5J2-F1
#
_cell.length_a   1.000
_cell.length_b   1.000
_cell.length_c   1.000
_cell.angle_alpha   90.00
_cell.angle_beta   90.00
_cell.angle_gamma   90.00
#
_symmetry.space_group_name_H-M   'P 1'
#
loop_
_entity.id
_entity.type
_entity.pdbx_description
1 polymer ?
#
loop_
_entity_poly.entity_id
_entity_poly.type
_entity_poly.pdbx_seq_one_letter_code
_entity_poly.pdbx_strand_id
1 'polypeptide(L)'
;MRKIYAVILALLLLVIGQHNSLASVTAETDSERREEFVYGVNAYNGTIYQGTFYPPSVDTVYILADRVSMISPRKTLIYYWAVTNEYKADFDSMNED
;
A
#
# COMPACT_ATOMS: atom_id res chain seq x y z
N MET A 1 -60.61 -3.39 0.87
CA MET A 1 -59.66 -4.42 0.41
C MET A 1 -58.52 -3.87 -0.45
N ARG A 2 -58.77 -3.16 -1.57
CA ARG A 2 -57.71 -2.58 -2.44
C ARG A 2 -56.66 -1.71 -1.74
N LYS A 3 -57.07 -0.90 -0.75
CA LYS A 3 -56.15 -0.04 0.04
C LYS A 3 -55.20 -0.84 0.95
N ILE A 4 -55.65 -2.00 1.45
CA ILE A 4 -54.84 -2.86 2.34
C ILE A 4 -53.73 -3.53 1.53
N TYR A 5 -54.03 -4.03 0.34
CA TYR A 5 -53.01 -4.59 -0.57
C TYR A 5 -51.98 -3.55 -1.01
N ALA A 6 -52.39 -2.30 -1.23
CA ALA A 6 -51.46 -1.22 -1.58
C ALA A 6 -50.48 -0.90 -0.44
N VAL A 7 -50.95 -0.93 0.81
CA VAL A 7 -50.11 -0.71 1.99
C VAL A 7 -49.15 -1.88 2.20
N ILE A 8 -49.61 -3.12 2.02
CA ILE A 8 -48.76 -4.32 2.12
C ILE A 8 -47.68 -4.31 1.02
N LEU A 9 -48.03 -3.93 -0.21
CA LEU A 9 -47.07 -3.84 -1.31
C LEU A 9 -46.03 -2.74 -1.07
N ALA A 10 -46.44 -1.60 -0.53
CA ALA A 10 -45.53 -0.51 -0.19
C ALA A 10 -44.56 -0.89 0.94
N LEU A 11 -45.03 -1.63 1.95
CA LEU A 11 -44.19 -2.17 3.02
C LEU A 11 -43.19 -3.21 2.50
N LEU A 12 -43.61 -4.08 1.59
CA LEU A 12 -42.72 -5.05 0.94
C LEU A 12 -41.61 -4.38 0.13
N LEU A 13 -41.94 -3.33 -0.63
CA LEU A 13 -40.94 -2.58 -1.39
C LEU A 13 -39.95 -1.82 -0.49
N LEU A 14 -40.41 -1.33 0.66
CA LEU A 14 -39.55 -0.66 1.64
C LEU A 14 -38.53 -1.62 2.26
N VAL A 15 -38.94 -2.86 2.54
CA VAL A 15 -38.06 -3.91 3.08
C VAL A 15 -37.01 -4.34 2.06
N ILE A 16 -37.39 -4.47 0.78
CA ILE A 16 -36.45 -4.85 -0.29
C ILE A 16 -35.43 -3.73 -0.55
N GLY A 17 -35.81 -2.45 -0.40
CA GLY A 17 -34.93 -1.30 -0.60
C GLY A 17 -33.81 -1.13 0.43
N GLN A 18 -33.89 -1.81 1.59
CA GLN A 18 -32.91 -1.69 2.68
C GLN A 18 -31.71 -2.64 2.57
N HIS A 19 -31.69 -3.54 1.58
CA HIS A 19 -30.59 -4.51 1.39
C HIS A 19 -29.47 -4.03 0.47
N ASN A 20 -29.57 -2.81 -0.07
CA ASN A 20 -28.44 -2.17 -0.74
C ASN A 20 -27.51 -1.57 0.31
N SER A 21 -26.85 -2.44 1.08
CA SER A 21 -25.67 -2.06 1.83
C SER A 21 -24.67 -1.53 0.82
N LEU A 22 -24.48 -0.21 0.80
CA LEU A 22 -23.31 0.40 0.18
C LEU A 22 -22.10 -0.23 0.86
N ALA A 23 -21.53 -1.25 0.24
CA ALA A 23 -20.27 -1.81 0.68
C ALA A 23 -19.25 -0.67 0.58
N SER A 24 -18.96 -0.03 1.70
CA SER A 24 -17.84 0.87 1.82
C SER A 24 -16.61 0.03 1.55
N VAL A 25 -15.99 0.21 0.39
CA VAL A 25 -14.65 -0.31 0.14
C VAL A 25 -13.72 0.54 1.01
N THR A 26 -13.54 0.12 2.25
CA THR A 26 -12.42 0.58 3.06
C THR A 26 -11.17 0.07 2.36
N ALA A 27 -10.39 0.97 1.78
CA ALA A 27 -9.02 0.65 1.38
C ALA A 27 -8.27 0.28 2.66
N GLU A 28 -8.09 -1.01 2.90
CA GLU A 28 -7.33 -1.54 4.01
C GLU A 28 -5.84 -1.28 3.70
N THR A 29 -5.39 -0.06 3.98
CA THR A 29 -4.01 0.40 3.83
C THR A 29 -3.34 0.54 5.19
N ASP A 30 -3.49 -0.45 6.05
CA ASP A 30 -2.65 -0.57 7.23
C ASP A 30 -1.97 -1.93 7.21
N SER A 31 -1.08 -2.12 6.24
CA SER A 31 -0.09 -3.18 6.40
C SER A 31 0.77 -2.81 7.61
N GLU A 32 0.91 -3.72 8.57
CA GLU A 32 1.72 -3.47 9.77
C GLU A 32 3.10 -2.93 9.39
N ARG A 33 3.39 -1.70 9.84
CA ARG A 33 4.71 -1.10 9.70
C ARG A 33 5.67 -1.88 10.59
N ARG A 34 6.73 -2.42 10.01
CA ARG A 34 7.76 -3.17 10.74
C ARG A 34 9.12 -2.52 10.59
N GLU A 35 9.86 -2.43 11.69
CA GLU A 35 11.25 -1.98 11.67
C GLU A 35 12.13 -3.06 11.04
N GLU A 36 12.88 -2.70 10.01
CA GLU A 36 13.78 -3.59 9.29
C GLU A 36 15.10 -2.89 8.99
N PHE A 37 16.17 -3.68 8.94
CA PHE A 37 17.44 -3.24 8.38
C PHE A 37 17.39 -3.37 6.86
N VAL A 38 17.58 -2.26 6.14
CA VAL A 38 17.49 -2.22 4.69
C VAL A 38 18.73 -1.57 4.08
N TYR A 39 18.91 -1.79 2.78
CA TYR A 39 19.85 -1.04 1.97
C TYR A 39 19.09 -0.04 1.10
N GLY A 40 19.19 1.25 1.42
CA GLY A 40 18.77 2.32 0.52
C GLY A 40 19.77 2.44 -0.63
N VAL A 41 19.30 2.42 -1.87
CA VAL A 41 20.16 2.43 -3.06
C VAL A 41 19.75 3.57 -3.98
N ASN A 42 20.72 4.40 -4.35
CA ASN A 42 20.56 5.38 -5.43
C ASN A 42 21.57 5.02 -6.53
N ALA A 43 21.06 4.58 -7.68
CA ALA A 43 21.89 4.07 -8.77
C ALA A 43 21.35 4.50 -10.13
N TYR A 44 22.25 4.54 -11.11
CA TYR A 44 21.88 4.78 -12.51
C TYR A 44 21.20 3.55 -13.11
N ASN A 45 20.00 3.71 -13.67
CA ASN A 45 19.21 2.62 -14.25
C ASN A 45 19.37 2.46 -15.77
N GLY A 46 20.32 3.19 -16.40
CA GLY A 46 20.47 3.24 -17.84
C GLY A 46 19.93 4.53 -18.48
N THR A 47 19.06 5.27 -17.77
CA THR A 47 18.51 6.56 -18.23
C THR A 47 18.64 7.67 -17.18
N ILE A 48 18.30 7.37 -15.93
CA ILE A 48 18.32 8.34 -14.81
C ILE A 48 18.89 7.69 -13.54
N TYR A 49 19.24 8.54 -12.57
CA TYR A 49 19.47 8.09 -11.20
C TYR A 49 18.12 7.89 -10.51
N GLN A 50 17.93 6.71 -9.92
CA GLN A 50 16.69 6.34 -9.25
C GLN A 50 17.00 5.79 -7.85
N GLY A 51 16.23 6.28 -6.88
CA GLY A 51 16.24 5.77 -5.51
C GLY A 51 15.32 4.56 -5.37
N THR A 52 15.80 3.55 -4.65
CA THR A 52 15.04 2.36 -4.23
C THR A 52 15.58 1.86 -2.89
N PHE A 53 14.99 0.79 -2.35
CA PHE A 53 15.55 0.09 -1.21
C PHE A 53 15.39 -1.41 -1.35
N TYR A 54 16.25 -2.16 -0.67
CA TYR A 54 16.21 -3.62 -0.65
C TYR A 54 16.08 -4.13 0.79
N PRO A 55 15.00 -4.85 1.12
CA PRO A 55 14.80 -5.46 2.43
C PRO A 55 15.63 -6.74 2.59
N PRO A 56 15.69 -7.33 3.81
CA PRO A 56 16.45 -8.56 4.07
C PRO A 56 16.06 -9.77 3.23
N SER A 57 14.87 -9.78 2.62
CA SER A 57 14.42 -10.86 1.73
C SER A 57 15.09 -10.87 0.35
N VAL A 58 15.96 -9.90 0.05
CA VAL A 58 16.69 -9.80 -1.22
C VAL A 58 18.15 -10.17 -0.99
N ASP A 59 18.57 -11.32 -1.54
CA ASP A 59 19.91 -11.88 -1.31
C ASP A 59 21.02 -11.17 -2.10
N THR A 60 20.70 -10.51 -3.22
CA THR A 60 21.71 -9.94 -4.12
C THR A 60 21.19 -8.68 -4.80
N VAL A 61 22.03 -7.65 -4.80
CA VAL A 61 21.78 -6.37 -5.49
C VAL A 61 22.76 -6.22 -6.65
N TYR A 62 22.25 -6.01 -7.86
CA TYR A 62 23.04 -5.73 -9.05
C TYR A 62 23.03 -4.23 -9.36
N ILE A 63 24.20 -3.66 -9.67
CA ILE A 63 24.38 -2.25 -10.04
C ILE A 63 25.22 -2.14 -11.31
N LEU A 64 25.01 -1.07 -12.09
CA LEU A 64 25.78 -0.83 -13.31
C LEU A 64 27.21 -0.40 -12.98
N ALA A 65 28.18 -1.06 -13.60
CA ALA A 65 29.58 -0.70 -13.52
C ALA A 65 29.87 0.66 -14.17
N ASP A 66 31.00 1.26 -13.82
CA ASP A 66 31.49 2.55 -14.34
C ASP A 66 30.48 3.70 -14.18
N ARG A 67 29.63 3.62 -13.14
CA ARG A 67 28.71 4.67 -12.70
C ARG A 67 28.83 4.83 -11.20
N VAL A 68 28.67 6.07 -10.73
CA VAL A 68 28.58 6.33 -9.30
C VAL A 68 27.27 5.72 -8.80
N SER A 69 27.31 5.04 -7.66
CA SER A 69 26.13 4.53 -6.98
C SER A 69 26.31 4.72 -5.48
N MET A 70 25.22 4.94 -4.76
CA MET A 70 25.22 5.05 -3.31
C MET A 70 24.41 3.89 -2.73
N ILE A 71 25.01 3.20 -1.76
CA ILE A 71 24.35 2.18 -0.95
C ILE A 71 24.43 2.63 0.51
N SER A 72 23.29 2.81 1.15
CA SER A 72 23.16 3.30 2.52
C SER A 72 22.46 2.25 3.38
N PRO A 73 23.21 1.50 4.21
CA PRO A 73 22.61 0.60 5.19
C PRO A 73 21.95 1.43 6.29
N ARG A 74 20.66 1.18 6.56
CA ARG A 74 19.93 1.87 7.64
C ARG A 74 18.74 1.06 8.14
N LYS A 75 18.35 1.31 9.39
CA LYS A 75 17.06 0.83 9.92
C LYS A 75 15.96 1.82 9.57
N THR A 76 14.79 1.29 9.21
CA THR A 76 13.61 2.08 8.84
C THR A 76 12.34 1.24 9.04
N LEU A 77 11.18 1.88 9.04
CA LEU A 77 9.90 1.18 8.96
C LEU A 77 9.61 0.81 7.51
N ILE A 78 9.24 -0.44 7.26
CA ILE A 78 8.74 -0.88 5.96
C ILE A 78 7.28 -1.32 6.07
N TYR A 79 6.55 -1.11 4.98
CA TYR A 79 5.14 -1.44 4.89
C TYR A 79 4.78 -1.80 3.44
N TYR A 80 3.74 -2.61 3.26
CA TYR A 80 3.28 -3.02 1.95
C TYR A 80 2.21 -2.06 1.43
N TRP A 81 2.49 -1.41 0.30
CA TRP A 81 1.56 -0.49 -0.33
C TRP A 81 0.74 -1.19 -1.41
N ALA A 82 -0.51 -1.52 -1.07
CA ALA A 82 -1.43 -2.26 -1.95
C ALA A 82 -1.74 -1.56 -3.28
N VAL A 83 -1.63 -0.22 -3.36
CA VAL A 83 -1.90 0.53 -4.61
C VAL A 83 -0.86 0.22 -5.68
N THR A 84 0.42 0.09 -5.29
CA THR A 84 1.51 -0.23 -6.22
C THR A 84 1.94 -1.69 -6.15
N ASN A 85 1.38 -2.49 -5.23
CA ASN A 85 1.76 -3.89 -4.98
C ASN A 85 3.26 -4.04 -4.67
N GLU A 86 3.78 -3.14 -3.82
CA GLU A 86 5.21 -3.06 -3.50
C GLU A 86 5.42 -2.73 -2.03
N TYR A 87 6.54 -3.18 -1.47
CA TYR A 87 7.01 -2.67 -0.18
C TYR A 87 7.56 -1.25 -0.34
N LYS A 88 7.28 -0.39 0.65
CA LYS A 88 7.79 0.97 0.76
C LYS A 88 8.55 1.11 2.08
N ALA A 89 9.56 1.96 2.09
CA ALA A 89 10.34 2.32 3.26
C ALA A 89 9.98 3.74 3.68
N ASP A 90 9.83 3.95 4.98
CA ASP A 90 9.61 5.26 5.60
C ASP A 90 10.94 5.77 6.16
N PHE A 91 11.76 6.30 5.26
CA PHE A 91 13.10 6.79 5.60
C PHE A 91 13.10 8.05 6.47
N ASP A 92 11.96 8.72 6.58
CA ASP A 92 11.84 9.99 7.30
C ASP A 92 11.43 9.75 8.75
N SER A 93 10.55 8.77 9.02
CA SER A 93 10.00 8.49 10.35
C SER A 93 11.03 8.13 11.43
N MET A 94 12.14 7.51 11.03
CA MET A 94 13.21 7.05 11.93
C MET A 94 14.52 7.84 11.72
N ASN A 95 14.48 8.95 10.98
CA ASN A 95 15.65 9.79 10.79
C ASN A 95 15.85 10.68 12.03
N GLU A 96 16.74 10.27 12.93
CA GLU A 96 17.17 11.10 14.06
C GLU A 96 18.20 12.14 13.58
N ASP A 97 17.73 13.22 12.96
CA ASP A 97 18.51 14.45 12.75
C ASP A 97 18.05 15.56 13.70
#